data_AF-A0A818DRE8-F1
#
_entry.id   AF-A0A818DRE8-F1
#
_cell.length_a   1.000
_cell.length_b   1.000
_cell.length_c   1.000
_cell.angle_alpha   90.00
_cell.angle_beta   90.00
_cell.angle_gamma   90.00
#
_symmetry.space_group_name_H-M   'P 1'
#
loop_
_entity.id
_entity.type
_entity.pdbx_description
1 polymer ?
#
loop_
_entity_poly.entity_id
_entity_poly.type
_entity_poly.pdbx_seq_one_letter_code
_entity_poly.pdbx_strand_id
1 'polypeptide(L)' 'MSIQHNVIGPLSAQGVSNPYGALKNFEIIKKLGSGHFSVVFSARNRFNNAYVALKKVELSQMADAKAIDDCKREISLLQV' A
#
# COMPACT_ATOMS: atom_id res chain seq x y z
N MET A 1 -29.20 -9.19 15.98
CA MET A 1 -28.00 -10.02 15.69
C MET A 1 -26.84 -9.07 15.54
N SER A 2 -25.94 -9.13 16.51
CA SER A 2 -24.84 -8.19 16.71
C SER A 2 -23.67 -8.52 15.80
N ILE A 3 -23.04 -7.49 15.22
CA ILE A 3 -21.58 -7.45 15.11
C ILE A 3 -21.11 -5.98 15.21
N GLN A 4 -20.59 -5.62 16.39
CA GLN A 4 -19.66 -4.49 16.66
C GLN A 4 -18.26 -4.93 16.19
N HIS A 5 -17.27 -4.14 15.78
CA HIS A 5 -16.68 -2.85 16.17
C HIS A 5 -15.88 -2.34 14.92
N ASN A 6 -15.65 -1.05 14.66
CA ASN A 6 -14.77 -0.21 15.48
C ASN A 6 -15.07 1.28 15.27
N VAL A 7 -15.17 1.96 16.40
CA VAL A 7 -15.37 3.38 16.63
C VAL A 7 -14.29 4.25 16.00
N ILE A 8 -14.69 5.32 15.32
CA ILE A 8 -13.88 6.56 15.23
C ILE A 8 -14.82 7.72 15.59
N GLY A 9 -14.93 7.97 16.90
CA GLY A 9 -15.49 9.20 17.44
C GLY A 9 -14.53 10.39 17.24
N PRO A 10 -15.00 11.62 17.52
CA PRO A 10 -14.48 12.86 16.92
C PRO A 10 -13.25 13.45 17.64
N LEU A 11 -12.66 14.47 17.01
CA LEU A 11 -11.52 15.35 17.43
C LEU A 11 -10.12 14.75 17.19
N SER A 12 -9.17 15.42 16.54
CA SER A 12 -8.92 16.87 16.49
C SER A 12 -8.05 17.27 15.29
N ALA A 13 -8.41 18.38 14.65
CA ALA A 13 -7.57 19.32 13.89
C ALA A 13 -6.69 18.80 12.73
N GLN A 14 -7.02 19.33 11.53
CA GLN A 14 -6.26 19.30 10.26
C GLN A 14 -6.60 18.13 9.33
N GLY A 15 -7.01 18.47 8.11
CA GLY A 15 -7.66 17.60 7.12
C GLY A 15 -6.96 16.26 6.95
N VAL A 16 -7.71 15.18 7.18
CA VAL A 16 -7.21 13.80 7.21
C VAL A 16 -6.81 13.35 5.80
N SER A 17 -5.56 13.62 5.43
CA SER A 17 -4.91 12.93 4.33
C SER A 17 -4.66 11.49 4.78
N ASN A 18 -5.25 10.51 4.10
CA ASN A 18 -4.99 9.09 4.33
C ASN A 18 -3.47 8.86 4.52
N PRO A 19 -2.99 8.37 5.69
CA PRO A 19 -1.57 8.25 5.97
C PRO A 19 -0.86 7.28 5.02
N TYR A 20 -1.62 6.39 4.38
CA TYR A 20 -1.15 5.47 3.34
C TYR A 20 -1.39 5.97 1.90
N GLY A 21 -1.98 7.15 1.73
CA GLY A 21 -2.39 7.69 0.43
C GLY A 21 -1.29 8.39 -0.38
N ALA A 22 -0.09 8.58 0.18
CA ALA A 22 1.01 9.23 -0.53
C ALA A 22 2.36 8.60 -0.19
N LEU A 23 3.18 8.33 -1.21
CA LEU A 23 4.50 7.71 -1.04
C LEU A 23 5.46 8.57 -0.20
N LYS A 24 5.30 9.90 -0.23
CA LYS A 24 6.07 10.87 0.59
C LYS A 24 5.94 10.65 2.10
N ASN A 25 4.89 9.93 2.52
CA ASN A 25 4.62 9.61 3.91
C ASN A 25 5.49 8.44 4.41
N PHE A 26 6.26 7.81 3.53
CA PHE A 26 7.10 6.66 3.84
C PHE A 26 8.57 6.98 3.63
N GLU A 27 9.39 6.48 4.55
CA GLU A 27 10.84 6.46 4.46
C GLU A 27 11.28 5.07 4.01
N ILE A 28 11.81 4.95 2.78
CA ILE A 28 12.32 3.69 2.26
C ILE A 28 13.63 3.34 2.98
N ILE A 29 13.68 2.16 3.58
CA ILE A 29 14.85 1.69 4.35
C ILE A 29 15.72 0.80 3.49
N LYS A 30 15.15 -0.29 2.94
CA LYS A 30 15.90 -1.27 2.14
C LYS A 30 14.99 -2.02 1.17
N LYS A 31 15.57 -2.56 0.09
CA LYS A 31 14.90 -3.54 -0.77
C LYS A 31 14.76 -4.86 -0.02
N LEU A 32 13.55 -5.40 0.03
CA LEU A 32 13.25 -6.72 0.59
C LEU A 32 13.32 -7.81 -0.47
N GLY A 33 12.85 -7.53 -1.69
CA GLY A 33 12.84 -8.50 -2.77
C GLY A 33 12.37 -7.90 -4.08
N SER A 34 12.52 -8.64 -5.17
CA SER A 34 11.94 -8.30 -6.47
C SER A 34 11.29 -9.53 -7.06
N GLY A 35 10.00 -9.40 -7.40
CA GLY A 35 9.31 -10.32 -8.29
C GLY A 35 9.42 -9.87 -9.73
N HIS A 36 8.89 -10.67 -10.65
CA HIS A 36 8.94 -10.38 -12.09
C HIS A 36 8.29 -9.04 -12.45
N PHE A 37 7.26 -8.61 -11.72
CA PHE A 37 6.50 -7.38 -12.00
C PHE A 37 6.59 -6.32 -10.89
N SER A 38 7.33 -6.58 -9.82
CA SER A 38 7.35 -5.65 -8.68
C SER A 38 8.62 -5.72 -7.86
N VAL A 39 8.89 -4.64 -7.15
CA VAL A 39 9.95 -4.56 -6.15
C VAL A 39 9.32 -4.23 -4.80
N VAL A 40 9.66 -5.03 -3.79
CA VAL A 40 9.19 -4.82 -2.42
C VAL A 40 10.29 -4.14 -1.61
N PHE A 41 9.94 -3.06 -0.93
CA PHE A 41 10.81 -2.30 -0.05
C PHE A 41 10.28 -2.35 1.38
N SER A 42 11.19 -2.43 2.35
CA SER A 42 10.85 -2.11 3.74
C SER A 42 10.85 -0.61 3.87
N ALA A 43 9.80 -0.06 4.48
CA ALA A 43 9.67 1.37 4.71
C ALA A 43 9.10 1.65 6.09
N ARG A 44 9.37 2.84 6.61
CA ARG A 44 8.75 3.34 7.84
C ARG A 44 7.74 4.42 7.50
N ASN A 45 6.50 4.27 7.97
CA ASN A 45 5.50 5.33 7.87
C ASN A 45 5.86 6.45 8.84
N ARG A 46 6.00 7.67 8.33
CA ARG A 46 6.43 8.85 9.09
C ARG A 46 5.38 9.39 10.06
N PHE A 47 4.11 9.01 9.90
CA PHE A 47 3.02 9.48 10.75
C PHE A 47 2.90 8.68 12.05
N ASN A 48 3.09 7.36 11.97
CA ASN A 48 2.90 6.46 13.11
C ASN A 48 4.14 5.62 13.44
N ASN A 49 5.27 5.86 12.75
CA ASN A 49 6.52 5.11 12.85
C ASN A 49 6.39 3.60 12.60
N ALA A 50 5.28 3.14 11.99
CA ALA A 50 5.08 1.72 11.70
C ALA A 50 5.99 1.26 10.56
N TYR A 51 6.59 0.08 10.73
CA TYR A 51 7.32 -0.59 9.66
C TYR A 51 6.33 -1.32 8.74
N VAL A 52 6.45 -1.06 7.44
CA VAL A 52 5.58 -1.61 6.39
C VAL A 52 6.42 -2.15 5.23
N ALA A 53 5.82 -3.03 4.42
CA ALA A 53 6.36 -3.45 3.15
C ALA A 53 5.64 -2.70 2.01
N LEU A 54 6.38 -1.89 1.25
CA LEU A 54 5.87 -1.20 0.06
C LEU A 54 6.18 -2.00 -1.18
N LYS A 55 5.13 -2.47 -1.87
CA LYS A 55 5.25 -3.16 -3.15
C LYS A 55 5.08 -2.16 -4.30
N LYS A 56 6.18 -1.83 -4.97
CA LYS A 56 6.18 -1.01 -6.18
C LYS A 56 5.99 -1.92 -7.39
N VAL A 57 4.87 -1.79 -8.10
CA VAL A 57 4.64 -2.47 -9.38
C VAL A 57 5.17 -1.58 -10.50
N GLU A 58 6.09 -2.10 -11.32
CA GLU A 58 6.62 -1.37 -12.48
C GLU A 58 5.69 -1.61 -13.67
N LEU A 59 4.85 -0.62 -13.99
CA LEU A 59 3.91 -0.69 -15.12
C LEU A 59 4.61 -0.56 -16.49
N SER A 60 5.91 -0.26 -16.51
CA SER A 60 6.69 0.00 -17.73
C SER A 60 6.89 -1.22 -18.63
N GLN A 61 6.68 -2.44 -18.13
CA GLN A 61 6.66 -3.66 -18.96
C GLN A 61 5.25 -4.10 -19.39
N MET A 62 4.22 -3.30 -19.08
CA MET A 62 2.82 -3.63 -19.37
C MET A 62 2.35 -3.16 -20.76
N ALA A 63 3.20 -3.31 -21.78
CA ALA A 63 2.76 -3.18 -23.18
C ALA A 63 1.77 -4.29 -23.58
N ASP A 64 1.73 -5.38 -22.81
CA ASP A 64 0.87 -6.53 -23.06
C ASP A 64 -0.37 -6.49 -22.14
N ALA A 65 -1.57 -6.44 -22.72
CA ALA A 65 -2.83 -6.33 -21.98
C ALA A 65 -3.01 -7.44 -20.92
N LYS A 66 -2.38 -8.60 -21.14
CA LYS A 66 -2.35 -9.74 -20.21
C LYS A 66 -1.64 -9.41 -18.89
N ALA A 67 -0.55 -8.65 -18.92
CA ALA A 67 0.21 -8.28 -17.72
C ALA A 67 -0.56 -7.28 -16.83
N ILE A 68 -1.37 -6.41 -17.44
CA ILE A 68 -2.27 -5.50 -16.71
C ILE A 68 -3.39 -6.29 -16.03
N ASP A 69 -3.97 -7.28 -16.72
CA ASP A 69 -5.03 -8.12 -16.16
C ASP A 69 -4.52 -8.96 -14.98
N ASP A 70 -3.34 -9.57 -15.12
CA ASP A 70 -2.70 -10.32 -14.04
C ASP A 70 -2.37 -9.42 -12.84
N CYS A 71 -1.91 -8.18 -13.07
CA CYS A 71 -1.69 -7.22 -12.00
C CYS A 71 -2.99 -6.82 -11.28
N LYS A 72 -4.08 -6.58 -12.03
CA LYS A 72 -5.39 -6.27 -11.44
C LYS A 72 -5.93 -7.45 -10.61
N ARG A 73 -5.77 -8.67 -11.11
CA ARG A 73 -6.14 -9.90 -10.40
C ARG A 73 -5.38 -10.03 -9.09
N GLU A 74 -4.08 -9.75 -9.09
CA GLU A 74 -3.25 -9.84 -7.90
C GLU A 74 -3.65 -8.81 -6.83
N ILE A 75 -4.01 -7.58 -7.22
CA ILE A 75 -4.56 -6.57 -6.29
C ILE A 75 -5.91 -7.04 -5.73
N SER A 76 -6.80 -7.57 -6.58
CA SER A 76 -8.11 -8.06 -6.16
C SER A 76 -8.03 -9.25 -5.20
N LEU A 77 -7.02 -10.11 -5.33
CA LEU A 77 -6.80 -11.24 -4.42
C LEU A 77 -6.21 -10.81 -3.06
N LEU A 78 -5.51 -9.68 -3.01
CA LEU A 78 -4.92 -9.13 -1.77
C LEU A 78 -5.90 -8.26 -0.97
N GLN A 79 -7.09 -7.98 -1.49
CA GLN A 79 -8.21 -7.34 -0.78
C GLN A 79 -9.08 -8.41 -0.12
N VAL A 80 -8.63 -8.95 1.01
CA VAL A 80 -9.43 -9.77 1.94
C VAL A 80 -9.78 -8.97 3.20
#